data_AF-A0A3A4J6P8-F1
#
_entry.id   AF-A0A3A4J6P8-F1
#
_cell.length_a   1.000
_cell.length_b   1.000
_cell.length_c   1.000
_cell.angle_alpha   90.00
_cell.angle_beta   90.00
_cell.angle_gamma   90.00
#
_symmetry.space_group_name_H-M   'P 1'
#
loop_
_entity.id
_entity.type
_entity.pdbx_description
1 polymer ?
#
loop_
_entity_poly.entity_id
_entity_poly.type
_entity_poly.pdbx_seq_one_letter_code
_entity_poly.pdbx_strand_id
1 'polypeptide(L)'
;MKAVLTFNGVEYPRTHNLGWLLDALKEQQLSLPPAADDLSILTPFGVLYRYDDAGLDNESDLSLDSAWALKRIKRVIVWATSQIEK
;
A
#
# COMPACT_ATOMS: atom_id res chain seq x y z
N MET A 1 -6.00 -1.90 -3.40
CA MET A 1 -5.48 -3.27 -3.18
C MET A 1 -6.47 -4.15 -2.43
N LYS A 2 -6.80 -3.87 -1.16
CA LYS A 2 -7.86 -4.60 -0.43
C LYS A 2 -9.18 -4.71 -1.22
N ALA A 3 -9.65 -3.60 -1.79
CA ALA A 3 -10.83 -3.61 -2.67
C ALA A 3 -10.71 -4.57 -3.87
N VAL A 4 -9.53 -4.66 -4.50
CA VAL A 4 -9.27 -5.58 -5.63
C VAL A 4 -9.28 -7.03 -5.14
N LEU A 5 -8.67 -7.32 -3.99
CA LEU A 5 -8.71 -8.65 -3.38
C LEU A 5 -10.16 -9.04 -3.04
N THR A 6 -10.92 -8.15 -2.39
CA THR A 6 -12.34 -8.37 -2.07
C THR A 6 -13.18 -8.62 -3.31
N PHE A 7 -12.99 -7.83 -4.37
CA PHE A 7 -13.71 -8.01 -5.64
C PHE A 7 -13.45 -9.39 -6.26
N ASN A 8 -12.24 -9.94 -6.08
CA ASN A 8 -11.88 -11.27 -6.55
C ASN A 8 -12.17 -12.38 -5.51
N GLY A 9 -12.89 -12.08 -4.42
CA GLY A 9 -13.24 -13.06 -3.39
C GLY A 9 -12.08 -13.57 -2.54
N VAL A 10 -10.95 -12.84 -2.52
CA VAL A 10 -9.74 -13.23 -1.78
C VAL A 10 -9.80 -12.66 -0.37
N GLU A 11 -9.76 -13.54 0.63
CA GLU A 11 -9.65 -13.16 2.03
C GLU A 11 -8.24 -12.67 2.37
N TYR A 12 -8.16 -11.68 3.25
CA TYR A 12 -6.89 -11.13 3.72
C TYR A 12 -6.96 -10.81 5.22
N PRO A 13 -5.83 -10.94 5.96
CA PRO A 13 -5.79 -10.60 7.37
C PRO A 13 -5.98 -9.08 7.56
N ARG A 14 -6.42 -8.68 8.76
CA ARG A 14 -6.61 -7.27 9.12
C ARG A 14 -5.29 -6.53 9.40
N THR A 15 -4.28 -6.74 8.56
CA THR A 15 -2.99 -6.02 8.62
C THR A 15 -3.01 -4.81 7.69
N HIS A 16 -2.26 -3.77 8.03
CA HIS A 16 -1.98 -2.62 7.15
C HIS A 16 -0.62 -2.78 6.45
N ASN A 17 -0.15 -4.01 6.28
CA ASN A 17 1.11 -4.31 5.62
C ASN A 17 0.90 -4.33 4.10
N LEU A 18 1.45 -3.33 3.40
CA LEU A 18 1.31 -3.21 1.95
C LEU A 18 2.06 -4.32 1.21
N GLY A 19 3.21 -4.76 1.72
CA GLY A 19 3.97 -5.89 1.17
C GLY A 19 3.15 -7.17 1.15
N TRP A 20 2.50 -7.50 2.27
CA TRP A 20 1.61 -8.66 2.35
C TRP A 20 0.47 -8.60 1.32
N LEU A 21 -0.15 -7.41 1.15
CA LEU A 21 -1.22 -7.23 0.16
C LEU A 21 -0.72 -7.42 -1.28
N LEU A 22 0.52 -7.03 -1.57
CA LEU A 22 1.14 -7.26 -2.87
C LEU A 22 1.44 -8.73 -3.10
N ASP A 23 1.93 -9.44 -2.09
CA ASP A 23 2.18 -10.88 -2.17
C ASP A 23 0.87 -11.64 -2.37
N ALA A 24 -0.20 -11.28 -1.67
CA ALA A 24 -1.52 -11.85 -1.89
C ALA A 24 -2.05 -11.62 -3.32
N LEU A 25 -1.80 -10.44 -3.91
CA LEU A 25 -2.15 -10.19 -5.32
C LEU A 25 -1.32 -11.09 -6.26
N LYS A 26 -0.03 -11.29 -5.97
CA LYS A 26 0.85 -12.18 -6.76
C LYS A 26 0.43 -13.64 -6.68
N GLU A 27 0.15 -14.14 -5.47
CA GLU A 27 -0.27 -15.53 -5.22
C GLU A 27 -1.55 -15.86 -5.99
N GLN A 28 -2.48 -14.91 -6.06
CA GLN A 28 -3.74 -15.03 -6.79
C GLN A 28 -3.60 -14.74 -8.30
N GLN A 29 -2.37 -14.54 -8.79
CA GLN A 29 -2.05 -14.24 -10.19
C GLN A 29 -2.82 -13.02 -10.73
N LEU A 30 -3.18 -12.09 -9.84
CA LEU A 30 -3.82 -10.84 -10.20
C LEU A 30 -2.78 -9.85 -10.72
N SER A 31 -3.24 -8.89 -11.54
CA SER A 31 -2.36 -7.81 -11.96
C SER A 31 -1.85 -7.04 -10.75
N LEU A 32 -0.61 -6.54 -10.83
CA LEU A 32 -0.02 -5.73 -9.75
C LEU A 32 -0.18 -4.25 -10.04
N PRO A 33 -0.30 -3.41 -8.99
CA PRO A 33 -0.26 -1.97 -9.18
C PRO A 33 1.07 -1.54 -9.78
N PRO A 34 1.08 -0.46 -10.59
CA PRO A 34 2.31 0.17 -11.02
C PRO A 34 3.12 0.63 -9.78
N ALA A 35 4.44 0.43 -9.83
CA ALA A 35 5.36 0.71 -8.72
C ALA A 35 5.13 -0.12 -7.44
N ALA A 36 4.64 -1.35 -7.59
CA ALA A 36 4.43 -2.28 -6.47
C ALA A 36 5.64 -2.38 -5.52
N ASP A 37 6.85 -2.48 -6.05
CA ASP A 37 8.07 -2.67 -5.25
C ASP A 37 8.35 -1.49 -4.29
N ASP A 38 7.96 -0.29 -4.69
CA ASP A 38 8.16 0.94 -3.92
C ASP A 38 7.09 1.14 -2.83
N LEU A 39 5.94 0.45 -2.90
CA LEU A 39 4.81 0.75 -2.01
C LEU A 39 5.07 0.31 -0.56
N SER A 40 5.93 -0.68 -0.34
CA SER A 40 6.25 -1.16 1.00
C SER A 40 6.83 -0.07 1.90
N ILE A 41 7.53 0.93 1.33
CA ILE A 41 8.07 2.09 2.06
C ILE A 41 6.99 2.95 2.73
N LEU A 42 5.74 2.84 2.27
CA LEU A 42 4.60 3.58 2.83
C LEU A 42 3.97 2.85 4.03
N THR A 43 4.33 1.59 4.28
CA THR A 43 3.75 0.79 5.39
C THR A 43 3.99 1.44 6.76
N PRO A 44 5.20 1.94 7.10
CA PRO A 44 5.44 2.64 8.36
C PRO A 44 4.55 3.87 8.54
N PHE A 45 4.23 4.60 7.46
CA PHE A 45 3.35 5.78 7.53
C PHE A 45 1.90 5.43 7.92
N GLY A 46 1.46 4.18 7.75
CA GLY A 46 0.14 3.72 8.21
C GLY A 46 0.11 3.19 9.65
N VAL A 47 1.28 2.94 10.25
CA VAL A 47 1.44 2.30 11.57
C VAL A 47 2.02 3.27 12.60
N LEU A 48 3.05 4.02 12.21
CA LEU A 48 3.87 4.86 13.08
C LEU A 48 3.09 6.09 13.58
N TYR A 49 2.29 6.73 12.72
CA TYR A 49 1.47 7.90 13.11
C TYR A 49 0.27 7.55 14.01
N ARG A 50 0.06 6.27 14.37
CA ARG A 50 -1.04 5.89 15.30
C ARG A 50 -0.64 5.97 16.77
N TYR A 51 0.65 6.02 17.06
CA TYR A 51 1.17 6.17 18.41
C TYR A 51 2.01 7.45 18.43
N ASP A 52 1.50 8.50 19.08
CA ASP A 52 2.22 9.77 19.31
C ASP A 52 3.58 9.59 20.00
N ASP A 53 3.90 8.37 20.44
CA ASP A 53 5.06 7.98 21.25
C ASP A 53 6.05 7.06 20.51
N ALA A 54 5.84 6.78 19.22
CA ALA A 54 6.74 5.92 18.45
C ALA A 54 8.00 6.69 18.01
N GLY A 55 8.83 7.10 18.97
CA GLY A 55 10.25 7.40 18.79
C GLY A 55 10.61 8.20 17.53
N LEU A 56 10.00 9.37 17.35
CA LEU A 56 10.48 10.38 16.41
C LEU A 56 11.74 11.09 16.96
N ASP A 57 12.62 10.35 17.66
CA ASP A 57 13.90 10.89 18.13
C ASP A 57 14.85 11.21 16.96
N ASN A 58 14.52 10.75 15.75
CA ASN A 58 15.12 11.17 14.50
C ASN A 58 14.03 11.53 13.49
N GLU A 59 13.50 12.76 13.54
CA GLU A 59 12.73 13.37 12.43
C GLU A 59 13.47 13.28 11.07
N SER A 60 14.77 13.01 11.10
CA SER A 60 15.67 12.90 9.95
C SER A 60 15.52 11.62 9.11
N ASP A 61 15.00 10.51 9.67
CA ASP A 61 15.01 9.19 8.98
C ASP A 61 13.74 8.90 8.16
N LEU A 62 12.69 9.74 8.25
CA LEU A 62 11.43 9.59 7.51
C LEU A 62 11.14 10.78 6.59
N SER A 63 12.17 11.27 5.90
CA SER A 63 12.01 12.20 4.78
C SER A 63 11.38 11.48 3.59
N LEU A 64 10.04 11.38 3.58
CA LEU A 64 9.30 10.92 2.41
C LEU A 64 8.90 12.13 1.57
N ASP A 65 9.31 12.13 0.30
CA ASP A 65 8.84 13.11 -0.66
C ASP A 65 7.32 12.92 -0.90
N SER A 66 6.52 13.89 -0.44
CA SER A 66 5.07 13.90 -0.60
C SER A 66 4.62 13.91 -2.06
N ALA A 67 5.34 14.59 -2.95
CA ALA A 67 5.01 14.62 -4.38
C ALA A 67 5.31 13.25 -5.02
N TRP A 68 6.42 12.64 -4.64
CA TRP A 68 6.77 11.27 -4.99
C TRP A 68 5.66 10.29 -4.57
N ALA A 69 5.19 10.38 -3.31
CA ALA A 69 4.18 9.48 -2.75
C ALA A 69 2.82 9.66 -3.43
N LEU A 70 2.37 10.92 -3.58
CA LEU A 70 1.11 11.24 -4.22
C LEU A 70 1.03 10.70 -5.65
N LYS A 71 2.13 10.81 -6.41
CA LYS A 71 2.20 10.28 -7.78
C LYS A 71 2.00 8.76 -7.83
N ARG A 72 2.57 8.01 -6.88
CA ARG A 72 2.36 6.55 -6.79
C ARG A 72 0.93 6.23 -6.40
N ILE A 73 0.44 6.84 -5.33
CA ILE A 73 -0.91 6.57 -4.80
C ILE A 73 -1.97 6.80 -5.88
N LYS A 74 -1.88 7.91 -6.63
CA LYS A 74 -2.80 8.16 -7.75
C LYS A 74 -2.78 7.05 -8.79
N ARG A 75 -1.61 6.53 -9.15
CA ARG A 75 -1.49 5.41 -10.11
C ARG A 75 -2.07 4.11 -9.55
N VAL A 76 -1.85 3.83 -8.26
CA VAL A 76 -2.44 2.68 -7.58
C VAL A 76 -3.97 2.78 -7.56
N ILE A 77 -4.52 3.97 -7.30
CA ILE A 77 -5.97 4.20 -7.32
C ILE A 77 -6.53 3.94 -8.72
N VAL A 78 -5.95 4.57 -9.75
CA VAL A 78 -6.38 4.36 -11.15
C VAL A 78 -6.33 2.88 -11.55
N TRP A 79 -5.25 2.18 -11.18
CA TRP A 79 -5.15 0.74 -11.41
C TRP A 79 -6.22 -0.04 -10.65
N ALA A 80 -6.44 0.25 -9.37
CA ALA A 80 -7.41 -0.48 -8.56
C ALA A 80 -8.83 -0.30 -9.11
N THR A 81 -9.20 0.92 -9.49
CA THR A 81 -10.47 1.24 -10.14
C THR A 81 -10.64 0.44 -11.45
N SER A 82 -9.61 0.37 -12.29
CA SER A 82 -9.68 -0.41 -13.54
C SER A 82 -9.74 -1.92 -13.35
N GLN A 83 -9.45 -2.45 -12.14
CA GLN A 83 -9.64 -3.87 -11.84
C GLN A 83 -11.05 -4.20 -11.36
N ILE A 84 -11.74 -3.26 -10.70
CA ILE A 84 -13.05 -3.49 -10.07
C ILE A 84 -14.23 -3.00 -10.94
N GLU A 85 -13.99 -2.09 -11.89
CA GLU A 85 -15.00 -1.59 -12.83
C GLU A 85 -15.03 -2.37 -14.16
N LYS A 86 -14.39 -3.56 -14.20
CA LYS A 86 -14.51 -4.50 -15.31
C LYS A 86 -15.89 -5.15 -15.32
#